data_AF-A0AB39ELA9-F1
#
_entry.id   AF-A0AB39ELA9-F1
#
_cell.length_a   1.000
_cell.length_b   1.000
_cell.length_c   1.000
_cell.angle_alpha   90.00
_cell.angle_beta   90.00
_cell.angle_gamma   90.00
#
_symmetry.space_group_name_H-M   'P 1'
#
loop_
_entity.id
_entity.type
_entity.pdbx_description
1 polymer ?
#
loop_
_entity_poly.entity_id
_entity_poly.type
_entity_poly.pdbx_seq_one_letter_code
_entity_poly.pdbx_strand_id
1 'polypeptide(L)'
;MAACLLTWGQAVWGHAALVSADPAPGAALDHAPEAVTLTFNEPVSVTALRLLDPQGVIADLAPADAGGLRIRVPLPGGAGRGAYLLSWRVVSADGHPVGGTVDYAVGSSLTPGKAASGAASGGRQAAIWLGRWLGYACLFACVGAALFRARRPAAPQAWALPVAVLGLSLLPVNLGLQGLDLLDLPGAALLGWQAWAAALESRYAWTLGLIALALCCSAGALRTRKAWAMRSGAGLGLALAGMALAASGHAGTAPPQWLSRPLVVLHAVAAAAWLGALVPLVRLLRAGSGPAGLLPLAWFSRWIAPAVTLLIASGVGLSLLQLDRPEDLWRTDYGVVLSVKLALVCGLLGIAAFNRWCCTASALAGEAAAGIRLRRSIGAEIAVAFILLGVVSLWRFTPPPRSLEGASLQQADVFMLSNAQVRAQVTRASGAWSIVLSDPSGQPLPAQALSLALLNPQAGVEPLRREARRLPDGRWRAELGVPPSSGGGRWQVRLDILVDDFEQMTLEGGLPPR
;
A
#
# COMPACT_ATOMS: atom_id res chain seq x y z
N MET A 1 32.60 13.29 -14.11
CA MET A 1 31.79 14.36 -14.70
C MET A 1 30.51 14.44 -13.87
N ALA A 2 30.48 15.33 -12.87
CA ALA A 2 30.03 16.72 -12.98
C ALA A 2 28.51 16.77 -13.27
N ALA A 3 27.66 17.03 -12.27
CA ALA A 3 27.22 18.38 -11.83
C ALA A 3 26.35 19.04 -12.93
N CYS A 4 25.11 19.51 -12.74
CA CYS A 4 24.58 20.46 -11.78
C CYS A 4 23.05 20.56 -12.03
N LEU A 5 22.19 20.58 -11.00
CA LEU A 5 21.60 21.77 -10.32
C LEU A 5 20.49 22.49 -11.14
N LEU A 6 19.26 22.50 -10.59
CA LEU A 6 18.55 23.68 -10.02
C LEU A 6 17.88 24.55 -11.10
N THR A 7 16.56 24.80 -11.08
CA THR A 7 15.80 25.72 -10.20
C THR A 7 14.34 25.67 -10.70
N TRP A 8 13.27 25.57 -9.90
CA TRP A 8 12.62 26.48 -8.94
C TRP A 8 11.79 27.66 -9.52
N GLY A 9 10.51 27.69 -9.13
CA GLY A 9 9.64 28.88 -9.00
C GLY A 9 8.72 29.18 -10.19
N GLN A 10 7.48 29.67 -10.07
CA GLN A 10 6.56 30.06 -8.99
C GLN A 10 5.15 30.10 -9.62
N ALA A 11 4.10 29.93 -8.82
CA ALA A 11 2.68 30.09 -9.20
C ALA A 11 2.28 31.56 -9.34
N VAL A 12 1.18 31.88 -10.05
CA VAL A 12 0.08 32.79 -9.61
C VAL A 12 -1.23 32.48 -10.38
N TRP A 13 -2.37 32.64 -9.69
CA TRP A 13 -3.77 32.26 -10.00
C TRP A 13 -4.62 33.40 -10.59
N GLY A 14 -5.83 33.11 -11.08
CA GLY A 14 -6.92 34.12 -11.07
C GLY A 14 -8.21 33.79 -11.84
N HIS A 15 -9.03 32.82 -11.41
CA HIS A 15 -10.39 32.61 -11.96
C HIS A 15 -11.44 32.47 -10.82
N ALA A 16 -12.71 32.74 -11.12
CA ALA A 16 -13.83 32.54 -10.19
C ALA A 16 -13.88 31.10 -9.67
N ALA A 17 -13.78 30.96 -8.36
CA ALA A 17 -13.87 29.72 -7.63
C ALA A 17 -14.97 29.82 -6.58
N LEU A 18 -15.73 28.73 -6.43
CA LEU A 18 -16.69 28.60 -5.33
C LEU A 18 -15.91 28.54 -4.01
N VAL A 19 -16.11 29.53 -3.15
CA VAL A 19 -15.46 29.66 -1.84
C VAL A 19 -16.24 28.89 -0.79
N SER A 20 -17.57 28.96 -0.82
CA SER A 20 -18.43 28.27 0.13
C SER A 20 -19.86 28.07 -0.39
N ALA A 21 -20.56 27.07 0.16
CA ALA A 21 -21.98 26.83 -0.09
C ALA A 21 -22.73 26.64 1.24
N ASP A 22 -24.00 27.06 1.25
CA ASP A 22 -24.94 26.82 2.34
C ASP A 22 -26.25 26.26 1.77
N PRO A 23 -26.61 24.99 2.00
CA PRO A 23 -25.93 24.01 2.85
C PRO A 23 -24.51 23.66 2.39
N ALA A 24 -23.63 23.34 3.33
CA ALA A 24 -22.28 22.88 3.02
C ALA A 24 -22.30 21.56 2.23
N PRO A 25 -21.31 21.29 1.36
CA PRO A 25 -21.23 20.02 0.66
C PRO A 25 -21.22 18.83 1.63
N GLY A 26 -22.03 17.82 1.36
CA GLY A 26 -22.22 16.66 2.22
C GLY A 26 -23.09 16.90 3.46
N ALA A 27 -23.70 18.09 3.63
CA ALA A 27 -24.49 18.40 4.81
C ALA A 27 -25.74 17.51 4.94
N ALA A 28 -26.04 17.10 6.18
CA ALA A 28 -27.28 16.42 6.54
C ALA A 28 -28.17 17.39 7.33
N LEU A 29 -29.36 17.67 6.80
CA LEU A 29 -30.29 18.67 7.34
C LEU A 29 -31.52 17.96 7.91
N ASP A 30 -32.06 18.47 9.00
CA ASP A 30 -33.29 17.92 9.60
C ASP A 30 -34.53 18.25 8.77
N HIS A 31 -34.51 19.41 8.09
CA HIS A 31 -35.59 19.93 7.24
C HIS A 31 -35.03 20.42 5.90
N ALA A 32 -35.86 20.40 4.85
CA ALA A 32 -35.46 20.89 3.54
C ALA A 32 -35.18 22.40 3.62
N PRO A 33 -34.03 22.88 3.10
CA PRO A 33 -33.75 24.30 3.07
C PRO A 33 -34.66 24.98 2.03
N GLU A 34 -35.04 26.22 2.28
CA GLU A 34 -35.85 27.01 1.33
C GLU A 34 -35.02 27.45 0.10
N ALA A 35 -33.69 27.55 0.26
CA ALA A 35 -32.77 27.92 -0.80
C ALA A 35 -31.37 27.37 -0.54
N VAL A 36 -30.57 27.22 -1.61
CA VAL A 36 -29.11 27.01 -1.53
C VAL A 36 -28.40 28.31 -1.88
N THR A 37 -27.39 28.69 -1.10
CA THR A 37 -26.57 29.89 -1.36
C THR A 37 -25.15 29.48 -1.73
N LEU A 38 -24.65 29.98 -2.86
CA LEU A 38 -23.30 29.76 -3.36
C LEU A 38 -22.50 31.07 -3.27
N THR A 39 -21.29 31.04 -2.70
CA THR A 39 -20.42 32.22 -2.56
C THR A 39 -19.11 32.02 -3.32
N PHE A 40 -18.71 33.02 -4.11
CA PHE A 40 -17.53 32.99 -4.97
C PHE A 40 -16.47 34.01 -4.50
N ASN A 41 -15.23 33.86 -4.96
CA ASN A 41 -14.12 34.78 -4.68
C ASN A 41 -14.16 36.06 -5.54
N GLU A 42 -15.00 36.10 -6.59
CA GLU A 42 -15.25 37.27 -7.43
C GLU A 42 -16.70 37.27 -7.94
N PRO A 43 -17.25 38.40 -8.44
CA PRO A 43 -18.62 38.46 -8.94
C PRO A 43 -18.84 37.56 -10.16
N VAL A 44 -19.97 36.83 -10.16
CA VAL A 44 -20.34 35.92 -11.25
C VAL A 44 -21.78 36.12 -11.72
N SER A 45 -22.09 35.80 -12.97
CA SER A 45 -23.46 35.78 -13.53
C SER A 45 -23.90 34.35 -13.77
N VAL A 46 -25.11 33.98 -13.33
CA VAL A 46 -25.59 32.59 -13.44
C VAL A 46 -26.05 32.30 -14.86
N THR A 47 -25.62 31.15 -15.40
CA THR A 47 -26.01 30.69 -16.74
C THR A 47 -26.82 29.39 -16.71
N ALA A 48 -26.63 28.54 -15.70
CA ALA A 48 -27.46 27.35 -15.50
C ALA A 48 -27.48 26.91 -14.03
N LEU A 49 -28.63 26.43 -13.58
CA LEU A 49 -28.80 25.76 -12.30
C LEU A 49 -29.72 24.55 -12.47
N ARG A 50 -29.30 23.40 -11.98
CA ARG A 50 -30.06 22.14 -12.05
C ARG A 50 -30.00 21.39 -10.74
N LEU A 51 -31.14 20.89 -10.29
CA LEU A 51 -31.24 20.06 -9.11
C LEU A 51 -31.63 18.64 -9.51
N LEU A 52 -30.85 17.66 -9.05
CA LEU A 52 -31.24 16.26 -9.04
C LEU A 52 -31.83 15.94 -7.66
N ASP A 53 -33.03 15.38 -7.64
CA ASP A 53 -33.72 14.97 -6.42
C ASP A 53 -33.44 13.49 -6.05
N PRO A 54 -33.87 13.02 -4.85
CA PRO A 54 -33.65 11.65 -4.40
C PRO A 54 -34.36 10.59 -5.25
N GLN A 55 -35.35 11.00 -6.05
CA GLN A 55 -36.10 10.13 -6.96
C GLN A 55 -35.40 10.01 -8.33
N GLY A 56 -34.30 10.75 -8.52
CA GLY A 56 -33.52 10.76 -9.77
C GLY A 56 -34.08 11.72 -10.82
N VAL A 57 -35.02 12.59 -10.45
CA VAL A 57 -35.61 13.59 -11.35
C VAL A 57 -34.74 14.84 -11.35
N ILE A 58 -34.49 15.38 -12.54
CA ILE A 58 -33.73 16.61 -12.74
C ILE A 58 -34.71 17.76 -12.98
N ALA A 59 -34.55 18.83 -12.22
CA ALA A 59 -35.29 20.08 -12.38
C ALA A 59 -34.33 21.23 -12.70
N ASP A 60 -34.65 22.04 -13.70
CA ASP A 60 -33.99 23.32 -13.94
C ASP A 60 -34.46 24.36 -12.91
N LEU A 61 -33.52 25.15 -12.39
CA LEU A 61 -33.77 26.19 -11.38
C LEU A 61 -33.38 27.57 -11.90
N ALA A 62 -33.97 28.60 -11.31
CA ALA A 62 -33.60 29.99 -11.54
C ALA A 62 -33.02 30.57 -10.24
N PRO A 63 -31.97 31.40 -10.29
CA PRO A 63 -31.47 32.08 -9.10
C PRO A 63 -32.44 33.19 -8.70
N ALA A 64 -32.43 33.57 -7.41
CA ALA A 64 -33.20 34.71 -6.92
C ALA A 64 -32.65 36.04 -7.45
N ASP A 65 -31.32 36.11 -7.62
CA ASP A 65 -30.60 37.26 -8.17
C ASP A 65 -29.78 36.81 -9.39
N ALA A 66 -29.73 37.61 -10.45
CA ALA A 66 -29.09 37.23 -11.71
C ALA A 66 -27.54 37.14 -11.64
N GLY A 67 -26.91 37.65 -10.58
CA GLY A 67 -25.46 37.63 -10.43
C GLY A 67 -24.95 38.34 -9.16
N GLY A 68 -23.65 38.22 -8.90
CA GLY A 68 -22.95 38.80 -7.76
C GLY A 68 -21.92 37.86 -7.16
N LEU A 69 -21.36 38.24 -6.01
CA LEU A 69 -20.45 37.39 -5.22
C LEU A 69 -21.18 36.23 -4.54
N ARG A 70 -22.49 36.37 -4.32
CA ARG A 70 -23.35 35.36 -3.70
C ARG A 70 -24.57 35.13 -4.56
N ILE A 71 -24.83 33.88 -4.89
CA ILE A 71 -25.97 33.45 -5.67
C ILE A 71 -26.89 32.65 -4.77
N ARG A 72 -28.11 33.16 -4.55
CA ARG A 72 -29.16 32.45 -3.82
C ARG A 72 -30.07 31.72 -4.82
N VAL A 73 -30.30 30.43 -4.59
CA VAL A 73 -31.06 29.55 -5.47
C VAL A 73 -32.28 29.03 -4.70
N PRO A 74 -33.48 29.58 -4.93
CA PRO A 74 -34.71 29.07 -4.35
C PRO A 74 -34.94 27.63 -4.79
N LEU A 75 -35.28 26.76 -3.84
CA LEU A 75 -35.64 25.38 -4.13
C LEU A 75 -37.16 25.25 -4.25
N PRO A 76 -37.69 24.40 -5.15
CA PRO A 76 -39.12 24.16 -5.24
C PRO A 76 -39.65 23.57 -3.92
N GLY A 77 -40.72 24.16 -3.40
CA GLY A 77 -41.35 23.69 -2.15
C GLY A 77 -41.87 22.25 -2.29
N GLY A 78 -41.66 21.42 -1.26
CA GLY A 78 -42.11 20.03 -1.23
C GLY A 78 -41.02 18.97 -1.46
N ALA A 79 -39.74 19.32 -1.28
CA ALA A 79 -38.63 18.39 -1.36
C ALA A 79 -38.77 17.21 -0.38
N GLY A 80 -38.87 15.98 -0.91
CA GLY A 80 -38.88 14.74 -0.13
C GLY A 80 -37.61 14.53 0.69
N ARG A 81 -37.64 13.56 1.61
CA ARG A 81 -36.42 13.18 2.37
C ARG A 81 -35.47 12.39 1.45
N GLY A 82 -34.17 12.68 1.50
CA GLY A 82 -33.15 11.96 0.73
C GLY A 82 -31.98 12.83 0.26
N ALA A 83 -31.17 12.30 -0.67
CA ALA A 83 -29.98 12.95 -1.22
C ALA A 83 -30.30 13.85 -2.43
N TYR A 84 -29.72 15.05 -2.44
CA TYR A 84 -29.89 16.06 -3.47
C TYR A 84 -28.53 16.46 -4.06
N LEU A 85 -28.50 16.79 -5.35
CA LEU A 85 -27.32 17.31 -6.03
C LEU A 85 -27.69 18.56 -6.82
N LEU A 86 -27.15 19.71 -6.42
CA LEU A 86 -27.27 20.97 -7.14
C LEU A 86 -26.05 21.15 -8.06
N SER A 87 -26.29 21.17 -9.37
CA SER A 87 -25.33 21.55 -10.39
C SER A 87 -25.51 23.02 -10.78
N TRP A 88 -24.41 23.75 -10.92
CA TRP A 88 -24.42 25.17 -11.25
C TRP A 88 -23.39 25.50 -12.32
N ARG A 89 -23.70 26.54 -13.10
CA ARG A 89 -22.81 27.17 -14.07
C ARG A 89 -22.96 28.68 -14.00
N VAL A 90 -21.83 29.37 -13.97
CA VAL A 90 -21.74 30.81 -13.87
C VAL A 90 -20.67 31.33 -14.83
N VAL A 91 -20.66 32.64 -15.08
CA VAL A 91 -19.63 33.34 -15.85
C VAL A 91 -19.00 34.38 -14.95
N SER A 92 -17.68 34.37 -14.81
CA SER A 92 -16.92 35.37 -14.04
C SER A 92 -16.96 36.75 -14.69
N ALA A 93 -16.60 37.78 -13.93
CA ALA A 93 -16.58 39.16 -14.41
C ALA A 93 -15.65 39.39 -15.62
N ASP A 94 -14.65 38.52 -15.83
CA ASP A 94 -13.73 38.53 -16.97
C ASP A 94 -14.25 37.73 -18.18
N GLY A 95 -15.47 37.16 -18.10
CA GLY A 95 -16.17 36.53 -19.22
C GLY A 95 -15.97 35.02 -19.34
N HIS A 96 -15.25 34.36 -18.42
CA HIS A 96 -15.01 32.92 -18.48
C HIS A 96 -16.12 32.09 -17.80
N PRO A 97 -16.64 31.03 -18.43
CA PRO A 97 -17.65 30.16 -17.82
C PRO A 97 -17.02 29.14 -16.85
N VAL A 98 -17.53 29.06 -15.63
CA VAL A 98 -17.13 28.14 -14.56
C VAL A 98 -18.35 27.36 -14.06
N GLY A 99 -18.20 26.08 -13.73
CA GLY A 99 -19.28 25.24 -13.22
C GLY A 99 -18.83 24.27 -12.13
N GLY A 100 -19.79 23.78 -11.36
CA GLY A 100 -19.54 22.84 -10.26
C GLY A 100 -20.82 22.26 -9.69
N THR A 101 -20.69 21.45 -8.63
CA THR A 101 -21.80 20.75 -7.99
C THR A 101 -21.70 20.83 -6.47
N VAL A 102 -22.84 20.83 -5.79
CA VAL A 102 -22.96 20.74 -4.32
C VAL A 102 -24.00 19.68 -3.98
N ASP A 103 -23.63 18.71 -3.14
CA ASP A 103 -24.53 17.67 -2.63
C ASP A 103 -24.94 17.93 -1.16
N TYR A 104 -26.17 17.57 -0.80
CA TYR A 104 -26.68 17.59 0.58
C TYR A 104 -27.82 16.58 0.76
N ALA A 105 -28.23 16.28 2.00
CA ALA A 105 -29.40 15.46 2.27
C ALA A 105 -30.36 16.07 3.29
N VAL A 106 -31.64 15.72 3.15
CA VAL A 106 -32.74 16.18 4.01
C VAL A 106 -33.39 15.00 4.72
N GLY A 107 -33.51 15.07 6.04
CA GLY A 107 -34.23 14.09 6.86
C GLY A 107 -33.60 12.70 6.91
N SER A 108 -32.42 12.53 6.34
CA SER A 108 -31.57 11.34 6.38
C SER A 108 -30.14 11.80 6.19
N SER A 109 -29.19 11.22 6.92
CA SER A 109 -27.78 11.34 6.55
C SER A 109 -27.60 10.87 5.11
N LEU A 110 -26.82 11.60 4.29
CA LEU A 110 -26.27 11.04 3.05
C LEU A 110 -25.62 9.72 3.44
N THR A 111 -26.32 8.62 3.19
CA THR A 111 -25.70 7.32 3.30
C THR A 111 -25.00 7.22 1.97
N PRO A 112 -23.65 7.31 1.91
CA PRO A 112 -22.96 7.01 0.67
C PRO A 112 -23.55 5.70 0.20
N GLY A 113 -24.08 5.67 -1.03
CA GLY A 113 -24.71 4.48 -1.58
C GLY A 113 -23.79 3.33 -1.26
N LYS A 114 -24.22 2.47 -0.33
CA LYS A 114 -23.48 1.31 0.08
C LYS A 114 -23.58 0.40 -1.13
N ALA A 115 -22.68 0.57 -2.09
CA ALA A 115 -22.05 -0.60 -2.67
C ALA A 115 -21.82 -1.48 -1.45
N ALA A 116 -22.40 -2.68 -1.43
CA ALA A 116 -22.15 -3.62 -0.36
C ALA A 116 -20.65 -3.92 -0.40
N SER A 117 -19.86 -3.04 0.23
CA SER A 117 -18.64 -3.41 0.88
C SER A 117 -19.14 -4.40 1.90
N GLY A 118 -18.99 -5.69 1.59
CA GLY A 118 -18.82 -6.64 2.66
C GLY A 118 -17.76 -5.99 3.52
N ALA A 119 -18.14 -5.55 4.72
CA ALA A 119 -17.13 -5.23 5.69
C ALA A 119 -16.32 -6.52 5.77
N ALA A 120 -15.10 -6.52 5.22
CA ALA A 120 -14.13 -7.56 5.54
C ALA A 120 -14.09 -7.54 7.06
N SER A 121 -14.82 -8.48 7.67
CA SER A 121 -15.10 -8.44 9.10
C SER A 121 -13.78 -8.28 9.82
N GLY A 122 -13.71 -7.49 10.88
CA GLY A 122 -12.46 -7.35 11.65
C GLY A 122 -11.84 -8.72 11.97
N GLY A 123 -12.68 -9.76 12.10
CA GLY A 123 -12.28 -11.16 12.18
C GLY A 123 -11.48 -11.70 10.99
N ARG A 124 -11.86 -11.43 9.73
CA ARG A 124 -11.09 -11.86 8.54
C ARG A 124 -9.71 -11.19 8.51
N GLN A 125 -9.65 -9.88 8.73
CA GLN A 125 -8.37 -9.15 8.76
C GLN A 125 -7.46 -9.63 9.90
N ALA A 126 -8.03 -9.86 11.09
CA ALA A 126 -7.31 -10.45 12.22
C ALA A 126 -6.81 -11.88 11.91
N ALA A 127 -7.60 -12.72 11.23
CA ALA A 127 -7.19 -14.06 10.83
C ALA A 127 -6.04 -14.04 9.81
N ILE A 128 -6.08 -13.13 8.83
CA ILE A 128 -5.00 -12.93 7.86
C ILE A 128 -3.72 -12.46 8.58
N TRP A 129 -3.85 -11.49 9.48
CA TRP A 129 -2.74 -11.00 10.29
C TRP A 129 -2.10 -12.12 11.12
N LEU A 130 -2.93 -12.86 11.86
CA LEU A 130 -2.49 -13.96 12.73
C LEU A 130 -1.84 -15.08 11.93
N GLY A 131 -2.43 -15.47 10.80
CA GLY A 131 -1.88 -16.49 9.90
C GLY A 131 -0.50 -16.11 9.37
N ARG A 132 -0.29 -14.85 9.00
CA ARG A 132 1.02 -14.34 8.55
C ARG A 132 2.02 -14.26 9.68
N TRP A 133 1.60 -13.77 10.84
CA TRP A 133 2.46 -13.66 12.02
C TRP A 133 2.99 -15.02 12.46
N LEU A 134 2.10 -16.00 12.63
CA LEU A 134 2.48 -17.37 12.98
C LEU A 134 3.28 -18.04 11.86
N GLY A 135 2.93 -17.81 10.60
CA GLY A 135 3.70 -18.31 9.45
C GLY A 135 5.15 -17.80 9.44
N TYR A 136 5.37 -16.51 9.68
CA TYR A 136 6.71 -15.93 9.81
C TYR A 136 7.46 -16.44 11.02
N ALA A 137 6.79 -16.59 12.17
CA ALA A 137 7.39 -17.17 13.37
C ALA A 137 7.88 -18.60 13.12
N CYS A 138 7.06 -19.45 12.49
CA CYS A 138 7.45 -20.80 12.11
C CYS A 138 8.62 -20.81 11.11
N LEU A 139 8.54 -19.98 10.06
CA LEU A 139 9.60 -19.85 9.05
C LEU A 139 10.95 -19.49 9.70
N PHE A 140 10.99 -18.43 10.50
CA PHE A 140 12.21 -17.94 11.13
C PHE A 140 12.77 -18.96 12.12
N ALA A 141 11.90 -19.58 12.94
CA ALA A 141 12.31 -20.61 13.89
C ALA A 141 12.93 -21.83 13.19
N CYS A 142 12.31 -22.33 12.11
CA CYS A 142 12.79 -23.50 11.39
C CYS A 142 14.07 -23.24 10.59
N VAL A 143 14.12 -22.14 9.85
CA VAL A 143 15.29 -21.73 9.07
C VAL A 143 16.47 -21.44 10.00
N GLY A 144 16.24 -20.71 11.09
CA GLY A 144 17.25 -20.42 12.10
C GLY A 144 17.77 -21.68 12.79
N ALA A 145 16.89 -22.62 13.14
CA ALA A 145 17.28 -23.92 13.69
C ALA A 145 18.13 -24.75 12.70
N ALA A 146 17.74 -24.80 11.43
CA ALA A 146 18.51 -25.49 10.39
C ALA A 146 19.89 -24.86 10.19
N LEU A 147 19.97 -23.52 10.13
CA LEU A 147 21.22 -22.78 10.01
C LEU A 147 22.14 -22.99 11.23
N PHE A 148 21.57 -22.95 12.43
CA PHE A 148 22.29 -23.23 13.67
C PHE A 148 22.85 -24.66 13.68
N ARG A 149 22.04 -25.65 13.31
CA ARG A 149 22.47 -27.06 13.17
C ARG A 149 23.56 -27.22 12.12
N ALA A 150 23.46 -26.57 10.96
CA ALA A 150 24.48 -26.66 9.91
C ALA A 150 25.87 -26.16 10.36
N ARG A 151 25.89 -25.22 11.31
CA ARG A 151 27.12 -24.72 11.94
C ARG A 151 27.55 -25.53 13.16
N ARG A 152 26.61 -26.15 13.86
CA ARG A 152 26.84 -27.04 15.01
C ARG A 152 26.13 -28.38 14.80
N PRO A 153 26.64 -29.27 13.93
CA PRO A 153 25.96 -30.54 13.61
C PRO A 153 25.69 -31.43 14.82
N ALA A 154 26.53 -31.32 15.86
CA ALA A 154 26.41 -32.04 17.13
C ALA A 154 25.25 -31.55 18.02
N ALA A 155 24.65 -30.39 17.74
CA ALA A 155 23.52 -29.84 18.50
C ALA A 155 22.20 -30.09 17.74
N PRO A 156 21.49 -31.20 17.99
CA PRO A 156 20.25 -31.51 17.28
C PRO A 156 19.17 -30.47 17.59
N GLN A 157 18.37 -30.11 16.58
CA GLN A 157 17.31 -29.11 16.69
C GLN A 157 15.94 -29.71 16.32
N ALA A 158 15.67 -30.94 16.77
CA ALA A 158 14.46 -31.70 16.42
C ALA A 158 13.15 -31.00 16.84
N TRP A 159 13.21 -30.11 17.84
CA TRP A 159 12.06 -29.28 18.27
C TRP A 159 11.48 -28.42 17.13
N ALA A 160 12.28 -28.08 16.12
CA ALA A 160 11.85 -27.26 14.99
C ALA A 160 11.07 -28.06 13.93
N LEU A 161 11.05 -29.40 14.00
CA LEU A 161 10.27 -30.23 13.08
C LEU A 161 8.75 -30.06 13.25
N PRO A 162 8.16 -30.16 14.47
CA PRO A 162 6.73 -29.86 14.64
C PRO A 162 6.39 -28.41 14.28
N VAL A 163 7.32 -27.47 14.50
CA VAL A 163 7.15 -26.07 14.06
C VAL A 163 7.12 -25.95 12.53
N ALA A 164 7.92 -26.76 11.81
CA ALA A 164 7.87 -26.80 10.35
C ALA A 164 6.55 -27.39 9.85
N VAL A 165 6.03 -28.42 10.52
CA VAL A 165 4.71 -29.00 10.22
C VAL A 165 3.60 -27.98 10.45
N LEU A 166 3.63 -27.25 11.57
CA LEU A 166 2.71 -26.15 11.84
C LEU A 166 2.82 -25.04 10.79
N GLY A 167 4.04 -24.66 10.41
CA GLY A 167 4.28 -23.68 9.34
C GLY A 167 3.66 -24.12 8.02
N LEU A 168 3.85 -25.38 7.63
CA LEU A 168 3.28 -25.97 6.41
C LEU A 168 1.75 -26.06 6.46
N SER A 169 1.17 -26.40 7.62
CA SER A 169 -0.29 -26.48 7.77
C SER A 169 -0.98 -25.12 7.77
N LEU A 170 -0.28 -24.05 8.16
CA LEU A 170 -0.77 -22.67 8.07
C LEU A 170 -0.79 -22.13 6.65
N LEU A 171 -0.02 -22.69 5.71
CA LEU A 171 0.04 -22.20 4.31
C LEU A 171 -1.31 -22.27 3.59
N PRO A 172 -2.04 -23.41 3.55
CA PRO A 172 -3.36 -23.46 2.92
C PRO A 172 -4.37 -22.55 3.63
N VAL A 173 -4.27 -22.36 4.95
CA VAL A 173 -5.14 -21.41 5.69
C VAL A 173 -4.89 -19.97 5.20
N ASN A 174 -3.63 -19.55 5.11
CA ASN A 174 -3.27 -18.23 4.58
C ASN A 174 -3.68 -18.06 3.12
N LEU A 175 -3.57 -19.11 2.30
CA LEU A 175 -3.98 -19.08 0.90
C LEU A 175 -5.50 -18.91 0.77
N GLY A 176 -6.28 -19.71 1.50
CA GLY A 176 -7.74 -19.61 1.51
C GLY A 176 -8.23 -18.24 2.00
N LEU A 177 -7.66 -17.73 3.10
CA LEU A 177 -7.97 -16.40 3.61
C LEU A 177 -7.62 -15.29 2.60
N GLN A 178 -6.52 -15.42 1.85
CA GLN A 178 -6.19 -14.49 0.76
C GLN A 178 -7.21 -14.55 -0.37
N GLY A 179 -7.69 -15.74 -0.72
CA GLY A 179 -8.73 -15.93 -1.73
C GLY A 179 -10.06 -15.27 -1.36
N LEU A 180 -10.49 -15.46 -0.12
CA LEU A 180 -11.67 -14.77 0.43
C LEU A 180 -11.50 -13.25 0.40
N ASP A 181 -10.31 -12.75 0.73
CA ASP A 181 -10.00 -11.32 0.77
C ASP A 181 -10.01 -10.69 -0.62
N LEU A 182 -9.45 -11.37 -1.63
CA LEU A 182 -9.38 -10.86 -3.01
C LEU A 182 -10.74 -10.68 -3.67
N LEU A 183 -11.68 -11.57 -3.35
CA LEU A 183 -13.01 -11.60 -3.95
C LEU A 183 -14.11 -11.12 -3.00
N ASP A 184 -13.73 -10.64 -1.82
CA ASP A 184 -14.62 -10.28 -0.70
C ASP A 184 -15.70 -11.34 -0.37
N LEU A 185 -15.35 -12.62 -0.45
CA LEU A 185 -16.29 -13.73 -0.29
C LEU A 185 -16.57 -14.06 1.19
N PRO A 186 -17.79 -14.49 1.55
CA PRO A 186 -18.09 -14.96 2.90
C PRO A 186 -17.25 -16.20 3.26
N GLY A 187 -17.04 -16.47 4.56
CA GLY A 187 -16.20 -17.58 5.01
C GLY A 187 -16.62 -18.96 4.50
N ALA A 188 -17.93 -19.16 4.24
CA ALA A 188 -18.45 -20.38 3.64
C ALA A 188 -17.85 -20.69 2.25
N ALA A 189 -17.34 -19.69 1.53
CA ALA A 189 -16.72 -19.86 0.22
C ALA A 189 -15.39 -20.64 0.26
N LEU A 190 -14.82 -20.90 1.43
CA LEU A 190 -13.67 -21.82 1.58
C LEU A 190 -14.02 -23.27 1.20
N LEU A 191 -15.30 -23.64 1.25
CA LEU A 191 -15.78 -24.96 0.84
C LEU A 191 -15.82 -25.11 -0.69
N GLY A 192 -15.87 -24.01 -1.43
CA GLY A 192 -15.91 -23.99 -2.89
C GLY A 192 -14.55 -23.66 -3.51
N TRP A 193 -14.38 -23.93 -4.80
CA TRP A 193 -13.10 -23.72 -5.51
C TRP A 193 -12.74 -22.24 -5.76
N GLN A 194 -13.74 -21.35 -5.81
CA GLN A 194 -13.57 -19.97 -6.29
C GLN A 194 -12.52 -19.16 -5.51
N ALA A 195 -12.56 -19.22 -4.17
CA ALA A 195 -11.57 -18.54 -3.33
C ALA A 195 -10.16 -19.08 -3.57
N TRP A 196 -10.02 -20.40 -3.69
CA TRP A 196 -8.73 -21.06 -3.92
C TRP A 196 -8.14 -20.73 -5.29
N ALA A 197 -8.97 -20.70 -6.34
CA ALA A 197 -8.55 -20.32 -7.68
C ALA A 197 -7.96 -18.90 -7.71
N ALA A 198 -8.70 -17.91 -7.18
CA ALA A 198 -8.21 -16.53 -7.09
C ALA A 198 -6.95 -16.40 -6.23
N ALA A 199 -6.85 -17.17 -5.15
CA ALA A 199 -5.65 -17.19 -4.32
C ALA A 199 -4.43 -17.76 -5.06
N LEU A 200 -4.59 -18.84 -5.82
CA LEU A 200 -3.53 -19.51 -6.58
C LEU A 200 -2.98 -18.63 -7.73
N GLU A 201 -3.84 -17.83 -8.35
CA GLU A 201 -3.44 -16.87 -9.38
C GLU A 201 -2.69 -15.65 -8.81
N SER A 202 -2.82 -15.40 -7.50
CA SER A 202 -2.19 -14.27 -6.85
C SER A 202 -0.67 -14.43 -6.71
N ARG A 203 0.06 -13.30 -6.72
CA ARG A 203 1.51 -13.27 -6.41
C ARG A 203 1.83 -13.80 -5.01
N TYR A 204 0.83 -13.81 -4.11
CA TYR A 204 1.02 -14.34 -2.77
C TYR A 204 1.15 -15.87 -2.75
N ALA A 205 0.53 -16.59 -3.70
CA ALA A 205 0.72 -18.04 -3.83
C ALA A 205 2.19 -18.41 -4.07
N TRP A 206 2.90 -17.65 -4.90
CA TRP A 206 4.35 -17.82 -5.11
C TRP A 206 5.15 -17.64 -3.82
N THR A 207 4.77 -16.67 -2.98
CA THR A 207 5.40 -16.47 -1.67
C THR A 207 5.18 -17.66 -0.76
N LEU A 208 3.94 -18.17 -0.69
CA LEU A 208 3.62 -19.36 0.11
C LEU A 208 4.34 -20.61 -0.40
N GLY A 209 4.49 -20.76 -1.72
CA GLY A 209 5.27 -21.85 -2.33
C GLY A 209 6.76 -21.78 -1.96
N LEU A 210 7.37 -20.59 -2.01
CA LEU A 210 8.75 -20.39 -1.57
C LEU A 210 8.92 -20.65 -0.06
N ILE A 211 7.95 -20.26 0.76
CA ILE A 211 7.93 -20.58 2.20
C ILE A 211 7.82 -22.11 2.40
N ALA A 212 6.97 -22.81 1.65
CA ALA A 212 6.84 -24.27 1.72
C ALA A 212 8.18 -24.95 1.41
N LEU A 213 8.84 -24.54 0.32
CA LEU A 213 10.16 -25.04 -0.05
C LEU A 213 11.21 -24.72 1.03
N ALA A 214 11.21 -23.50 1.57
CA ALA A 214 12.12 -23.11 2.64
C ALA A 214 11.95 -23.98 3.89
N LEU A 215 10.70 -24.26 4.30
CA LEU A 215 10.38 -25.13 5.43
C LEU A 215 10.78 -26.59 5.14
N CYS A 216 10.51 -27.11 3.94
CA CYS A 216 10.89 -28.46 3.53
C CYS A 216 12.42 -28.65 3.48
N CYS A 217 13.16 -27.71 2.88
CA CYS A 217 14.62 -27.72 2.85
C CYS A 217 15.21 -27.65 4.26
N SER A 218 14.66 -26.79 5.11
CA SER A 218 15.07 -26.66 6.52
C SER A 218 14.77 -27.95 7.30
N ALA A 219 13.58 -28.54 7.14
CA ALA A 219 13.20 -29.80 7.79
C ALA A 219 14.09 -30.97 7.31
N GLY A 220 14.41 -31.04 6.02
CA GLY A 220 15.37 -32.00 5.46
C GLY A 220 16.77 -31.81 6.06
N ALA A 221 17.22 -30.55 6.14
CA ALA A 221 18.47 -30.18 6.79
C ALA A 221 18.49 -30.48 8.29
N LEU A 222 17.34 -30.57 8.96
CA LEU A 222 17.18 -30.96 10.37
C LEU A 222 17.11 -32.49 10.60
N ARG A 223 16.83 -33.28 9.55
CA ARG A 223 16.77 -34.76 9.62
C ARG A 223 18.04 -35.45 9.13
N THR A 224 18.68 -34.91 8.09
CA THR A 224 19.84 -35.56 7.48
C THR A 224 21.04 -35.62 8.41
N ARG A 225 21.84 -36.68 8.31
CA ARG A 225 23.15 -36.81 9.00
C ARG A 225 24.32 -36.42 8.09
N LYS A 226 24.10 -36.35 6.77
CA LYS A 226 25.14 -36.01 5.80
C LYS A 226 25.45 -34.52 5.88
N ALA A 227 26.70 -34.16 6.19
CA ALA A 227 27.10 -32.78 6.47
C ALA A 227 26.90 -31.84 5.27
N TRP A 228 27.15 -32.30 4.04
CA TRP A 228 26.91 -31.49 2.84
C TRP A 228 25.41 -31.22 2.65
N ALA A 229 24.55 -32.24 2.75
CA ALA A 229 23.11 -32.10 2.57
C ALA A 229 22.49 -31.20 3.66
N MET A 230 23.00 -31.27 4.89
CA MET A 230 22.62 -30.39 5.99
C MET A 230 22.92 -28.92 5.67
N ARG A 231 24.15 -28.63 5.23
CA ARG A 231 24.57 -27.26 4.91
C ARG A 231 23.85 -26.72 3.69
N SER A 232 23.72 -27.52 2.63
CA SER A 232 22.99 -27.14 1.42
C SER A 232 21.52 -26.90 1.71
N GLY A 233 20.86 -27.79 2.47
CA GLY A 233 19.44 -27.61 2.82
C GLY A 233 19.20 -26.40 3.73
N ALA A 234 20.09 -26.13 4.68
CA ALA A 234 20.00 -24.94 5.52
C ALA A 234 20.25 -23.64 4.74
N GLY A 235 21.26 -23.63 3.85
CA GLY A 235 21.56 -22.49 2.98
C GLY A 235 20.43 -22.21 1.99
N LEU A 236 19.88 -23.27 1.36
CA LEU A 236 18.74 -23.17 0.45
C LEU A 236 17.48 -22.70 1.18
N GLY A 237 17.21 -23.24 2.37
CA GLY A 237 16.09 -22.79 3.20
C GLY A 237 16.18 -21.30 3.57
N LEU A 238 17.37 -20.82 3.92
CA LEU A 238 17.63 -19.41 4.21
C LEU A 238 17.44 -18.52 2.98
N ALA A 239 18.00 -18.92 1.83
CA ALA A 239 17.85 -18.18 0.58
C ALA A 239 16.37 -18.11 0.13
N LEU A 240 15.66 -19.23 0.17
CA LEU A 240 14.23 -19.32 -0.17
C LEU A 240 13.37 -18.46 0.76
N ALA A 241 13.68 -18.42 2.06
CA ALA A 241 13.00 -17.54 3.00
C ALA A 241 13.19 -16.05 2.63
N GLY A 242 14.41 -15.64 2.29
CA GLY A 242 14.70 -14.29 1.83
C GLY A 242 13.96 -13.93 0.53
N MET A 243 14.00 -14.83 -0.46
CA MET A 243 13.30 -14.67 -1.73
C MET A 243 11.78 -14.63 -1.56
N ALA A 244 11.22 -15.42 -0.65
CA ALA A 244 9.78 -15.43 -0.37
C ALA A 244 9.30 -14.05 0.09
N LEU A 245 10.03 -13.40 1.02
CA LEU A 245 9.66 -12.07 1.50
C LEU A 245 9.81 -10.98 0.43
N ALA A 246 10.71 -11.16 -0.53
CA ALA A 246 10.87 -10.26 -1.67
C ALA A 246 9.82 -10.48 -2.79
N ALA A 247 9.18 -11.65 -2.85
CA ALA A 247 8.28 -12.03 -3.95
C ALA A 247 6.91 -11.33 -3.92
N SER A 248 6.36 -11.03 -2.74
CA SER A 248 5.05 -10.36 -2.59
C SER A 248 5.06 -9.11 -1.72
N GLY A 249 6.22 -8.71 -1.18
CA GLY A 249 6.34 -7.54 -0.32
C GLY A 249 6.40 -6.23 -1.09
N HIS A 250 5.59 -5.24 -0.71
CA HIS A 250 5.64 -3.89 -1.28
C HIS A 250 7.04 -3.26 -1.22
N ALA A 251 7.87 -3.62 -0.25
CA ALA A 251 9.23 -3.10 -0.14
C ALA A 251 10.12 -3.42 -1.35
N GLY A 252 9.91 -4.57 -2.01
CA GLY A 252 10.68 -4.99 -3.19
C GLY A 252 10.25 -4.31 -4.50
N THR A 253 9.22 -3.46 -4.46
CA THR A 253 8.74 -2.74 -5.65
C THR A 253 9.28 -1.31 -5.74
N ALA A 254 10.11 -0.87 -4.79
CA ALA A 254 10.67 0.48 -4.78
C ALA A 254 11.63 0.66 -5.96
N PRO A 255 11.50 1.72 -6.77
CA PRO A 255 12.50 2.04 -7.76
C PRO A 255 13.79 2.54 -7.05
N PRO A 256 14.98 2.15 -7.54
CA PRO A 256 15.22 1.13 -8.54
C PRO A 256 15.02 -0.30 -8.00
N GLN A 257 14.25 -1.13 -8.72
CA GLN A 257 13.93 -2.51 -8.27
C GLN A 257 15.14 -3.45 -8.23
N TRP A 258 16.17 -3.16 -9.03
CA TRP A 258 17.44 -3.89 -8.98
C TRP A 258 18.17 -3.70 -7.65
N LEU A 259 17.87 -2.63 -6.90
CA LEU A 259 18.43 -2.37 -5.58
C LEU A 259 17.48 -2.85 -4.47
N SER A 260 16.20 -2.49 -4.54
CA SER A 260 15.24 -2.77 -3.47
C SER A 260 14.99 -4.27 -3.27
N ARG A 261 14.89 -5.07 -4.33
CA ARG A 261 14.68 -6.53 -4.21
C ARG A 261 15.86 -7.23 -3.52
N PRO A 262 17.14 -7.05 -3.92
CA PRO A 262 18.25 -7.57 -3.17
C PRO A 262 18.29 -7.08 -1.72
N LEU A 263 17.99 -5.81 -1.46
CA LEU A 263 17.96 -5.29 -0.09
C LEU A 263 16.90 -5.99 0.77
N VAL A 264 15.70 -6.27 0.24
CA VAL A 264 14.68 -7.07 0.97
C VAL A 264 15.18 -8.48 1.26
N VAL A 265 15.78 -9.15 0.27
CA VAL A 265 16.35 -10.50 0.46
C VAL A 265 17.44 -10.49 1.53
N LEU A 266 18.39 -9.55 1.44
CA LEU A 266 19.50 -9.42 2.39
C LEU A 266 18.98 -9.10 3.80
N HIS A 267 18.01 -8.20 3.92
CA HIS A 267 17.37 -7.86 5.20
C HIS A 267 16.67 -9.08 5.81
N ALA A 268 15.88 -9.80 5.02
CA ALA A 268 15.15 -10.99 5.47
C ALA A 268 16.10 -12.14 5.86
N VAL A 269 17.15 -12.39 5.07
CA VAL A 269 18.18 -13.40 5.37
C VAL A 269 18.92 -13.05 6.66
N ALA A 270 19.33 -11.79 6.83
CA ALA A 270 20.01 -11.32 8.02
C ALA A 270 19.11 -11.43 9.27
N ALA A 271 17.84 -11.05 9.14
CA ALA A 271 16.85 -11.16 10.22
C ALA A 271 16.59 -12.63 10.59
N ALA A 272 16.43 -13.52 9.60
CA ALA A 272 16.22 -14.96 9.84
C ALA A 272 17.45 -15.61 10.49
N ALA A 273 18.66 -15.22 10.08
CA ALA A 273 19.90 -15.70 10.69
C ALA A 273 20.04 -15.23 12.14
N TRP A 274 19.66 -13.99 12.46
CA TRP A 274 19.72 -13.46 13.83
C TRP A 274 18.60 -13.97 14.72
N LEU A 275 17.35 -13.60 14.40
CA LEU A 275 16.20 -13.88 15.26
C LEU A 275 15.94 -15.40 15.34
N GLY A 276 16.09 -16.11 14.22
CA GLY A 276 15.87 -17.55 14.17
C GLY A 276 16.87 -18.37 14.97
N ALA A 277 18.05 -17.83 15.25
CA ALA A 277 19.10 -18.52 16.02
C ALA A 277 18.97 -18.34 17.53
N LEU A 278 18.11 -17.43 18.02
CA LEU A 278 17.91 -17.17 19.46
C LEU A 278 17.34 -18.39 20.21
N VAL A 279 16.36 -19.10 19.63
CA VAL A 279 15.76 -20.29 20.25
C VAL A 279 16.76 -21.46 20.35
N PRO A 280 17.48 -21.84 19.27
CA PRO A 280 18.58 -22.80 19.38
C PRO A 280 19.62 -22.40 20.43
N LEU A 281 20.00 -21.12 20.49
CA LEU A 281 20.99 -20.61 21.43
C LEU A 281 20.53 -20.77 22.87
N VAL A 282 19.32 -20.28 23.22
CA VAL A 282 18.84 -20.38 24.61
C VAL A 282 18.65 -21.83 25.05
N ARG A 283 18.24 -22.73 24.14
CA ARG A 283 18.13 -24.17 24.44
C ARG A 283 19.49 -24.78 24.71
N LEU A 284 20.50 -24.44 23.91
CA LEU A 284 21.87 -24.92 24.12
C LEU A 284 22.46 -24.40 25.44
N LEU A 285 22.23 -23.13 25.76
CA LEU A 285 22.64 -22.52 27.04
C LEU A 285 21.89 -23.08 28.25
N ARG A 286 20.67 -23.60 28.08
CA ARG A 286 19.94 -24.30 29.15
C ARG A 286 20.41 -25.72 29.35
N ALA A 287 20.91 -26.38 28.30
CA ALA A 287 21.40 -27.75 28.36
C ALA A 287 22.86 -27.85 28.85
N GLY A 288 23.68 -26.81 28.61
CA GLY A 288 25.06 -26.76 29.08
C GLY A 288 25.20 -26.25 30.51
N SER A 289 25.89 -27.00 31.36
CA SER A 289 26.32 -26.56 32.70
C SER A 289 27.80 -26.15 32.68
N GLY A 290 28.15 -25.08 33.39
CA GLY A 290 29.53 -24.60 33.54
C GLY A 290 30.10 -23.81 32.34
N PRO A 291 31.39 -23.42 32.39
CA PRO A 291 32.04 -22.55 31.39
C PRO A 291 32.05 -23.15 29.97
N ALA A 292 32.19 -24.48 29.86
CA ALA A 292 32.14 -25.19 28.58
C ALA A 292 30.76 -25.08 27.88
N GLY A 293 29.68 -24.94 28.67
CA GLY A 293 28.32 -24.71 28.17
C GLY A 293 28.13 -23.33 27.50
N LEU A 294 29.08 -22.41 27.69
CA LEU A 294 29.04 -21.03 27.19
C LEU A 294 29.93 -20.80 25.96
N LEU A 295 30.77 -21.76 25.56
CA LEU A 295 31.52 -21.72 24.30
C LEU A 295 30.65 -21.44 23.05
N PRO A 296 29.38 -21.89 22.97
CA PRO A 296 28.50 -21.52 21.87
C PRO A 296 28.21 -20.01 21.79
N LEU A 297 28.26 -19.28 22.92
CA LEU A 297 28.00 -17.84 22.99
C LEU A 297 29.11 -17.04 22.29
N ALA A 298 30.38 -17.36 22.53
CA ALA A 298 31.51 -16.68 21.90
C ALA A 298 31.50 -16.85 20.37
N TRP A 299 31.19 -18.07 19.91
CA TRP A 299 31.01 -18.36 18.49
C TRP A 299 29.84 -17.59 17.89
N PHE A 300 28.67 -17.63 18.54
CA PHE A 300 27.46 -16.95 18.08
C PHE A 300 27.69 -15.45 17.97
N SER A 301 28.29 -14.85 18.99
CA SER A 301 28.60 -13.42 19.08
C SER A 301 29.55 -12.92 17.97
N ARG A 302 30.47 -13.78 17.49
CA ARG A 302 31.35 -13.46 16.36
C ARG A 302 30.65 -13.59 15.01
N TRP A 303 29.78 -14.58 14.86
CA TRP A 303 29.06 -14.81 13.61
C TRP A 303 27.88 -13.86 13.40
N ILE A 304 27.20 -13.43 14.47
CA ILE A 304 25.98 -12.63 14.35
C ILE A 304 26.25 -11.15 14.11
N ALA A 305 27.40 -10.63 14.54
CA ALA A 305 27.79 -9.24 14.32
C ALA A 305 27.69 -8.80 12.84
N PRO A 306 28.29 -9.51 11.85
CA PRO A 306 28.13 -9.13 10.44
C PRO A 306 26.68 -9.27 9.94
N ALA A 307 25.90 -10.22 10.45
CA ALA A 307 24.48 -10.35 10.10
C ALA A 307 23.68 -9.14 10.59
N VAL A 308 23.92 -8.67 11.82
CA VAL A 308 23.28 -7.46 12.37
C VAL A 308 23.72 -6.22 11.60
N THR A 309 25.00 -6.08 11.25
CA THR A 309 25.47 -4.98 10.40
C THR A 309 24.78 -4.96 9.05
N LEU A 310 24.68 -6.12 8.38
CA LEU A 310 23.94 -6.24 7.12
C LEU A 310 22.45 -5.93 7.29
N LEU A 311 21.83 -6.35 8.39
CA LEU A 311 20.44 -6.04 8.72
C LEU A 311 20.20 -4.54 8.86
N ILE A 312 21.08 -3.84 9.58
CA ILE A 312 20.99 -2.39 9.76
C ILE A 312 21.21 -1.68 8.43
N ALA A 313 22.28 -2.00 7.70
CA ALA A 313 22.59 -1.37 6.41
C ALA A 313 21.45 -1.56 5.40
N SER A 314 20.93 -2.79 5.28
CA SER A 314 19.79 -3.06 4.41
C SER A 314 18.49 -2.39 4.88
N GLY A 315 18.28 -2.31 6.20
CA GLY A 315 17.11 -1.63 6.78
C GLY A 315 17.12 -0.13 6.54
N VAL A 316 18.28 0.52 6.69
CA VAL A 316 18.47 1.94 6.37
C VAL A 316 18.25 2.17 4.88
N GLY A 317 18.89 1.37 4.02
CA GLY A 317 18.70 1.46 2.57
C GLY A 317 17.24 1.30 2.15
N LEU A 318 16.52 0.32 2.71
CA LEU A 318 15.09 0.16 2.46
C LEU A 318 14.27 1.34 2.98
N SER A 319 14.58 1.88 4.16
CA SER A 319 13.84 3.01 4.73
C SER A 319 13.97 4.25 3.85
N LEU A 320 15.17 4.52 3.34
CA LEU A 320 15.45 5.63 2.41
C LEU A 320 14.76 5.47 1.05
N LEU A 321 14.55 4.24 0.58
CA LEU A 321 13.84 3.95 -0.67
C LEU A 321 12.31 3.96 -0.52
N GLN A 322 11.80 3.88 0.71
CA GLN A 322 10.38 3.69 1.00
C GLN A 322 9.68 4.97 1.45
N LEU A 323 10.41 5.87 2.11
CA LEU A 323 9.90 7.12 2.65
C LEU A 323 10.38 8.27 1.77
N ASP A 324 9.44 9.06 1.28
CA ASP A 324 9.76 10.25 0.49
C ASP A 324 10.05 11.44 1.42
N ARG A 325 9.40 11.48 2.59
CA ARG A 325 9.61 12.52 3.60
C ARG A 325 9.74 11.94 5.02
N PRO A 326 10.51 12.58 5.92
CA PRO A 326 10.59 12.17 7.32
C PRO A 326 9.23 12.18 8.04
N GLU A 327 8.34 13.09 7.66
CA GLU A 327 7.00 13.22 8.26
C GLU A 327 6.10 12.00 7.98
N ASP A 328 6.40 11.21 6.95
CA ASP A 328 5.65 10.00 6.63
C ASP A 328 5.74 8.96 7.76
N LEU A 329 6.77 9.05 8.61
CA LEU A 329 6.97 8.16 9.78
C LEU A 329 5.85 8.24 10.82
N TRP A 330 5.15 9.37 10.92
CA TRP A 330 4.07 9.55 11.89
C TRP A 330 2.73 9.96 11.25
N ARG A 331 2.73 10.41 9.99
CA ARG A 331 1.51 10.78 9.27
C ARG A 331 0.86 9.63 8.50
N THR A 332 1.56 8.52 8.32
CA THR A 332 1.07 7.37 7.54
C THR A 332 1.02 6.10 8.38
N ASP A 333 0.03 5.24 8.15
CA ASP A 333 -0.08 3.96 8.88
C ASP A 333 1.16 3.08 8.66
N TYR A 334 1.71 3.10 7.44
CA TYR A 334 2.97 2.41 7.12
C TYR A 334 4.13 2.94 7.97
N GLY A 335 4.25 4.26 8.08
CA GLY A 335 5.25 4.94 8.88
C GLY A 335 5.12 4.64 10.36
N VAL A 336 3.90 4.58 10.90
CA VAL A 336 3.65 4.21 12.30
C VAL A 336 4.13 2.79 12.57
N VAL A 337 3.80 1.82 11.69
CA VAL A 337 4.31 0.44 11.80
C VAL A 337 5.84 0.41 11.74
N LEU A 338 6.46 1.19 10.84
CA LEU A 338 7.91 1.32 10.75
C LEU A 338 8.52 1.93 12.02
N SER A 339 7.90 2.95 12.60
CA SER A 339 8.36 3.61 13.83
C SER A 339 8.32 2.65 15.02
N VAL A 340 7.24 1.88 15.17
CA VAL A 340 7.15 0.82 16.19
C VAL A 340 8.21 -0.26 15.94
N LYS A 341 8.41 -0.69 14.67
CA LYS A 341 9.47 -1.63 14.29
C LYS A 341 10.85 -1.11 14.70
N LEU A 342 11.15 0.17 14.42
CA LEU A 342 12.41 0.81 14.78
C LEU A 342 12.62 0.84 16.30
N ALA A 343 11.59 1.23 17.06
CA ALA A 343 11.65 1.22 18.53
C ALA A 343 11.95 -0.18 19.10
N LEU A 344 11.26 -1.21 18.58
CA LEU A 344 11.48 -2.60 18.98
C LEU A 344 12.90 -3.09 18.61
N VAL A 345 13.39 -2.75 17.41
CA VAL A 345 14.75 -3.10 16.97
C VAL A 345 15.80 -2.39 17.81
N CYS A 346 15.62 -1.10 18.13
CA CYS A 346 16.50 -0.36 19.03
C CYS A 346 16.53 -1.00 20.42
N GLY A 347 15.37 -1.40 20.96
CA GLY A 347 15.29 -2.16 22.21
C GLY A 347 16.03 -3.50 22.14
N LEU A 348 15.83 -4.26 21.07
CA LEU A 348 16.50 -5.55 20.85
C LEU A 348 18.03 -5.40 20.75
N LEU A 349 18.50 -4.38 20.03
CA LEU A 349 19.93 -4.05 19.94
C LEU A 349 20.50 -3.59 21.29
N GLY A 350 19.73 -2.82 22.07
CA GLY A 350 20.11 -2.41 23.42
C GLY A 350 20.29 -3.60 24.37
N ILE A 351 19.34 -4.55 24.36
CA ILE A 351 19.44 -5.80 25.12
C ILE A 351 20.64 -6.63 24.66
N ALA A 352 20.84 -6.78 23.34
CA ALA A 352 21.96 -7.53 22.77
C ALA A 352 23.33 -6.88 23.11
N ALA A 353 23.41 -5.55 23.09
CA ALA A 353 24.61 -4.80 23.47
C ALA A 353 24.92 -4.95 24.96
N PHE A 354 23.90 -4.83 25.82
CA PHE A 354 24.03 -5.09 27.26
C PHE A 354 24.52 -6.53 27.52
N ASN A 355 23.94 -7.51 26.84
CA ASN A 355 24.37 -8.90 26.94
C ASN A 355 25.82 -9.09 26.50
N ARG A 356 26.22 -8.46 25.38
CA ARG A 356 27.57 -8.56 24.82
C ARG A 356 28.63 -7.95 25.73
N TRP A 357 28.38 -6.75 26.26
CA TRP A 357 29.39 -5.99 27.00
C TRP A 357 29.38 -6.26 28.51
N CYS A 358 28.21 -6.51 29.10
CA CYS A 358 28.09 -6.68 30.55
C CYS A 358 27.99 -8.16 30.97
N CYS A 359 27.17 -8.96 30.27
CA CYS A 359 26.86 -10.31 30.76
C CYS A 359 27.76 -11.41 30.18
N THR A 360 28.26 -11.24 28.95
CA THR A 360 28.99 -12.30 28.23
C THR A 360 30.33 -12.62 28.87
N ALA A 361 31.11 -11.59 29.24
CA ALA A 361 32.42 -11.77 29.87
C ALA A 361 32.30 -12.45 31.24
N SER A 362 31.43 -11.92 32.12
CA SER A 362 31.15 -12.50 33.44
C SER A 362 30.58 -13.92 33.36
N ALA A 363 29.70 -14.19 32.39
CA ALA A 363 29.20 -15.54 32.18
C ALA A 363 30.33 -16.49 31.77
N LEU A 364 31.16 -16.11 30.77
CA LEU A 364 32.29 -16.93 30.32
C LEU A 364 33.33 -17.17 31.42
N ALA A 365 33.45 -16.23 32.37
CA ALA A 365 34.29 -16.37 33.57
C ALA A 365 33.71 -17.34 34.62
N GLY A 366 32.50 -17.89 34.41
CA GLY A 366 31.89 -18.90 35.27
C GLY A 366 30.89 -18.37 36.31
N GLU A 367 30.55 -17.07 36.28
CA GLU A 367 29.56 -16.52 37.23
C GLU A 367 28.15 -17.06 36.95
N ALA A 368 27.63 -17.88 37.88
CA ALA A 368 26.31 -18.49 37.75
C ALA A 368 25.17 -17.46 37.61
N ALA A 369 25.24 -16.36 38.36
CA ALA A 369 24.26 -15.27 38.28
C ALA A 369 24.26 -14.60 36.90
N ALA A 370 25.43 -14.36 36.30
CA ALA A 370 25.55 -13.81 34.95
C ALA A 370 24.96 -14.76 33.90
N GLY A 371 25.17 -16.07 34.05
CA GLY A 371 24.56 -17.08 33.17
C GLY A 371 23.03 -17.14 33.27
N ILE A 372 22.45 -16.94 34.45
CA ILE A 372 20.99 -16.82 34.62
C ILE A 372 20.46 -15.54 33.98
N ARG A 373 21.10 -14.39 34.25
CA ARG A 373 20.75 -13.09 33.64
C ARG A 373 20.77 -13.17 32.12
N LEU A 374 21.81 -13.76 31.53
CA LEU A 374 21.93 -13.94 30.09
C LEU A 374 20.79 -14.78 29.50
N ARG A 375 20.44 -15.91 30.13
CA ARG A 375 19.32 -16.77 29.67
C ARG A 375 17.96 -16.07 29.74
N ARG A 376 17.72 -15.27 30.78
CA ARG A 376 16.50 -14.44 30.91
C ARG A 376 16.47 -13.35 29.84
N SER A 377 17.60 -12.71 29.61
CA SER A 377 17.75 -11.64 28.62
C SER A 377 17.52 -12.14 27.19
N ILE A 378 18.10 -13.29 26.80
CA ILE A 378 17.81 -13.94 25.51
C ILE A 378 16.33 -14.35 25.41
N GLY A 379 15.70 -14.74 26.53
CA GLY A 379 14.26 -14.98 26.59
C GLY A 379 13.44 -13.72 26.25
N ALA A 380 13.85 -12.55 26.78
CA ALA A 380 13.25 -11.27 26.44
C ALA A 380 13.50 -10.90 24.97
N GLU A 381 14.70 -11.15 24.43
CA GLU A 381 15.00 -10.96 23.01
C GLU A 381 14.06 -11.80 22.11
N ILE A 382 13.79 -13.06 22.48
CA ILE A 382 12.85 -13.93 21.76
C ILE A 382 11.42 -13.37 21.80
N ALA A 383 10.97 -12.86 22.96
CA ALA A 383 9.64 -12.27 23.09
C ALA A 383 9.51 -11.00 22.23
N VAL A 384 10.49 -10.10 22.28
CA VAL A 384 10.53 -8.89 21.44
C VAL A 384 10.59 -9.25 19.96
N ALA A 385 11.40 -10.24 19.57
CA ALA A 385 11.47 -10.74 18.20
C ALA A 385 10.12 -11.31 17.72
N PHE A 386 9.39 -12.04 18.58
CA PHE A 386 8.06 -12.56 18.25
C PHE A 386 7.04 -11.43 18.03
N ILE A 387 7.04 -10.41 18.90
CA ILE A 387 6.21 -9.20 18.74
C ILE A 387 6.58 -8.45 17.46
N LEU A 388 7.88 -8.29 17.20
CA LEU A 388 8.41 -7.62 16.01
C LEU A 388 7.89 -8.28 14.72
N LEU A 389 7.86 -9.61 14.65
CA LEU A 389 7.29 -10.33 13.51
C LEU A 389 5.79 -10.03 13.34
N GLY A 390 5.04 -9.92 14.45
CA GLY A 390 3.62 -9.56 14.41
C GLY A 390 3.37 -8.13 13.93
N VAL A 391 4.21 -7.18 14.36
CA VAL A 391 4.19 -5.79 13.88
C VAL A 391 4.50 -5.75 12.38
N VAL A 392 5.54 -6.44 11.91
CA VAL A 392 5.91 -6.49 10.49
C VAL A 392 4.82 -7.15 9.63
N SER A 393 4.05 -8.09 10.18
CA SER A 393 2.90 -8.68 9.49
C SER A 393 1.78 -7.68 9.18
N LEU A 394 1.68 -6.55 9.90
CA LEU A 394 0.71 -5.48 9.63
C LEU A 394 0.95 -4.75 8.30
N TRP A 395 2.17 -4.80 7.75
CA TRP A 395 2.46 -4.27 6.40
C TRP A 395 1.66 -4.92 5.27
N ARG A 396 0.88 -5.97 5.56
CA ARG A 396 -0.16 -6.49 4.66
C ARG A 396 -1.32 -5.51 4.44
N PHE A 397 -1.60 -4.65 5.42
CA PHE A 397 -2.73 -3.71 5.41
C PHE A 397 -2.30 -2.26 5.24
N THR A 398 -1.02 -1.97 5.47
CA THR A 398 -0.46 -0.61 5.36
C THR A 398 0.53 -0.58 4.19
N PRO A 399 0.08 -0.35 2.93
CA PRO A 399 1.00 -0.19 1.81
C PRO A 399 1.90 1.06 2.01
N PRO A 400 3.15 1.06 1.52
CA PRO A 400 4.04 2.22 1.66
C PRO A 400 3.49 3.43 0.88
N PRO A 401 3.74 4.68 1.35
CA PRO A 401 3.18 5.90 0.77
C PRO A 401 3.40 6.01 -0.75
N ARG A 402 4.65 5.82 -1.20
CA ARG A 402 5.01 5.77 -2.63
C ARG A 402 4.23 4.76 -3.48
N SER A 403 3.69 3.70 -2.88
CA SER A 403 2.93 2.67 -3.61
C SER A 403 1.46 2.98 -3.68
N LEU A 404 0.91 3.81 -2.79
CA LEU A 404 -0.43 4.37 -2.93
C LEU A 404 -0.48 5.31 -4.14
N GLU A 405 0.61 6.03 -4.38
CA GLU A 405 0.79 6.81 -5.61
C GLU A 405 0.91 5.93 -6.86
N GLY A 406 1.24 4.63 -6.78
CA GLY A 406 1.40 3.72 -7.92
C GLY A 406 0.29 2.67 -8.10
N ALA A 407 -0.41 2.27 -7.04
CA ALA A 407 -1.52 1.31 -7.06
C ALA A 407 -2.78 1.92 -7.69
N SER A 408 -2.90 3.24 -7.60
CA SER A 408 -3.78 4.07 -8.45
C SER A 408 -3.42 4.00 -9.95
N LEU A 409 -2.41 3.21 -10.36
CA LEU A 409 -2.04 2.95 -11.76
C LEU A 409 -2.04 1.44 -12.15
N GLN A 410 -2.31 0.47 -11.26
CA GLN A 410 -2.15 -0.98 -11.57
C GLN A 410 -3.46 -1.77 -11.67
N GLN A 411 -4.55 -1.28 -11.07
CA GLN A 411 -5.91 -1.73 -11.36
C GLN A 411 -6.44 -1.02 -12.62
N ALA A 412 -5.54 -0.88 -13.60
CA ALA A 412 -5.62 0.16 -14.59
C ALA A 412 -5.97 -0.32 -15.98
N ASP A 413 -7.02 0.26 -16.54
CA ASP A 413 -7.33 0.08 -17.95
C ASP A 413 -6.30 0.87 -18.75
N VAL A 414 -5.50 0.16 -19.55
CA VAL A 414 -4.52 0.76 -20.44
C VAL A 414 -5.07 0.70 -21.86
N PHE A 415 -5.19 1.86 -22.49
CA PHE A 415 -5.64 1.96 -23.87
C PHE A 415 -4.92 3.12 -24.57
N MET A 416 -4.80 3.00 -25.89
CA MET A 416 -4.14 3.98 -26.73
C MET A 416 -5.19 4.87 -27.39
N LEU A 417 -4.96 6.18 -27.33
CA LEU A 417 -5.63 7.14 -28.20
C LEU A 417 -4.59 7.66 -29.20
N SER A 418 -4.96 7.81 -30.47
CA SER A 418 -4.03 8.31 -31.47
C SER A 418 -4.74 8.97 -32.64
N ASN A 419 -4.13 9.99 -33.21
CA ASN A 419 -4.49 10.58 -34.49
C ASN A 419 -3.24 10.68 -35.39
N ALA A 420 -3.30 11.46 -36.46
CA ALA A 420 -2.18 11.63 -37.40
C ALA A 420 -0.95 12.36 -36.80
N GLN A 421 -1.12 13.13 -35.72
CA GLN A 421 -0.11 14.04 -35.16
C GLN A 421 0.39 13.61 -33.77
N VAL A 422 -0.44 12.92 -32.98
CA VAL A 422 -0.12 12.55 -31.59
C VAL A 422 -0.67 11.18 -31.21
N ARG A 423 0.07 10.48 -30.35
CA ARG A 423 -0.35 9.27 -29.66
C ARG A 423 -0.32 9.51 -28.15
N ALA A 424 -1.30 8.95 -27.45
CA ALA A 424 -1.39 8.98 -26.00
C ALA A 424 -1.63 7.56 -25.48
N GLN A 425 -0.73 7.09 -24.62
CA GLN A 425 -0.96 5.90 -23.81
C GLN A 425 -1.65 6.34 -22.52
N VAL A 426 -2.92 5.95 -22.35
CA VAL A 426 -3.73 6.27 -21.17
C VAL A 426 -3.79 5.06 -20.26
N THR A 427 -3.60 5.26 -18.96
CA THR A 427 -3.62 4.23 -17.91
C THR A 427 -4.52 4.71 -16.78
N ARG A 428 -5.65 4.03 -16.53
CA ARG A 428 -6.71 4.46 -15.58
C ARG A 428 -6.86 3.49 -14.41
N ALA A 429 -6.46 3.80 -13.18
CA ALA A 429 -6.79 2.98 -12.00
C ALA A 429 -7.45 3.75 -10.85
N SER A 430 -8.57 3.21 -10.37
CA SER A 430 -9.29 3.69 -9.17
C SER A 430 -9.49 5.20 -9.09
N GLY A 431 -9.78 5.85 -10.23
CA GLY A 431 -10.02 7.29 -10.33
C GLY A 431 -8.77 8.14 -10.66
N ALA A 432 -7.57 7.55 -10.69
CA ALA A 432 -6.38 8.21 -11.19
C ALA A 432 -6.07 7.79 -12.63
N TRP A 433 -5.61 8.75 -13.42
CA TRP A 433 -5.32 8.62 -14.84
C TRP A 433 -3.88 9.04 -15.08
N SER A 434 -3.09 8.20 -15.73
CA SER A 434 -1.74 8.51 -16.22
C SER A 434 -1.74 8.52 -17.74
N ILE A 435 -1.22 9.58 -18.35
CA ILE A 435 -1.15 9.76 -19.79
C ILE A 435 0.30 9.97 -20.20
N VAL A 436 0.79 9.20 -21.17
CA VAL A 436 2.11 9.40 -21.80
C VAL A 436 1.87 9.85 -23.23
N LEU A 437 2.40 11.01 -23.62
CA LEU A 437 2.29 11.54 -24.97
C LEU A 437 3.52 11.21 -25.80
N SER A 438 3.31 10.76 -27.03
CA SER A 438 4.37 10.57 -28.02
C SER A 438 3.91 11.03 -29.40
N ASP A 439 4.85 11.34 -30.27
CA ASP A 439 4.58 11.52 -31.68
C ASP A 439 4.29 10.15 -32.37
N PRO A 440 3.96 10.13 -33.68
CA PRO A 440 3.75 8.89 -34.43
C PRO A 440 5.03 8.05 -34.62
N SER A 441 6.22 8.62 -34.43
CA SER A 441 7.51 7.92 -34.50
C SER A 441 7.91 7.25 -33.17
N GLY A 442 7.21 7.58 -32.08
CA GLY A 442 7.45 7.08 -30.73
C GLY A 442 8.31 7.99 -29.85
N GLN A 443 8.67 9.19 -30.32
CA GLN A 443 9.40 10.17 -29.52
C GLN A 443 8.46 10.90 -28.54
N PRO A 444 8.91 11.28 -27.34
CA PRO A 444 8.09 12.04 -26.38
C PRO A 444 7.59 13.35 -26.99
N LEU A 445 6.29 13.61 -26.90
CA LEU A 445 5.71 14.86 -27.38
C LEU A 445 5.66 15.88 -26.21
N PRO A 446 6.37 17.02 -26.30
CA PRO A 446 6.24 18.08 -25.32
C PRO A 446 4.86 18.72 -25.40
N ALA A 447 4.25 18.98 -24.24
CA ALA A 447 2.99 19.69 -24.11
C ALA A 447 3.10 20.68 -22.94
N GLN A 448 2.49 21.84 -23.08
CA GLN A 448 2.35 22.84 -22.02
C GLN A 448 1.23 22.47 -21.04
N ALA A 449 0.12 21.91 -21.54
CA ALA A 449 -1.00 21.48 -20.72
C ALA A 449 -1.69 20.24 -21.31
N LEU A 450 -2.34 19.47 -20.43
CA LEU A 450 -3.18 18.35 -20.83
C LEU A 450 -4.43 18.34 -19.97
N SER A 451 -5.60 18.25 -20.58
CA SER A 451 -6.86 18.02 -19.86
C SER A 451 -7.49 16.70 -20.28
N LEU A 452 -8.05 16.00 -19.29
CA LEU A 452 -8.79 14.77 -19.46
C LEU A 452 -10.27 15.06 -19.27
N ALA A 453 -11.11 14.62 -20.20
CA ALA A 453 -12.56 14.70 -20.07
C ALA A 453 -13.23 13.34 -20.28
N LEU A 454 -14.28 13.07 -19.49
CA LEU A 454 -15.20 11.95 -19.73
C LEU A 454 -16.51 12.48 -20.26
N LEU A 455 -16.92 11.99 -21.42
CA LEU A 455 -18.12 12.42 -22.11
C LEU A 455 -19.16 11.29 -22.11
N ASN A 456 -20.42 11.62 -21.84
CA ASN A 456 -21.55 10.77 -22.15
C ASN A 456 -22.66 11.61 -22.80
N PRO A 457 -22.47 12.03 -24.07
CA PRO A 457 -23.42 12.91 -24.75
C PRO A 457 -24.78 12.24 -24.96
N GLN A 458 -24.82 10.90 -25.03
CA GLN A 458 -26.06 10.12 -25.15
C GLN A 458 -26.92 10.16 -23.89
N ALA A 459 -26.29 10.32 -22.71
CA ALA A 459 -26.98 10.54 -21.45
C ALA A 459 -27.22 12.03 -21.13
N GLY A 460 -26.83 12.95 -22.01
CA GLY A 460 -26.97 14.40 -21.79
C GLY A 460 -26.13 14.93 -20.61
N VAL A 461 -25.07 14.22 -20.23
CA VAL A 461 -24.20 14.60 -19.10
C VAL A 461 -23.08 15.49 -19.60
N GLU A 462 -22.89 16.65 -18.95
CA GLU A 462 -21.78 17.56 -19.23
C GLU A 462 -20.42 16.89 -19.03
N PRO A 463 -19.39 17.22 -19.84
CA PRO A 463 -18.10 16.55 -19.75
C PRO A 463 -17.46 16.72 -18.38
N LEU A 464 -17.15 15.61 -17.73
CA LEU A 464 -16.40 15.61 -16.48
C LEU A 464 -14.94 15.87 -16.82
N ARG A 465 -14.48 17.12 -16.65
CA ARG A 465 -13.11 17.52 -17.02
C ARG A 465 -12.21 17.70 -15.79
N ARG A 466 -10.96 17.24 -15.93
CA ARG A 466 -9.88 17.45 -14.99
C ARG A 466 -8.60 17.77 -15.73
N GLU A 467 -7.91 18.82 -15.29
CA GLU A 467 -6.56 19.10 -15.74
C GLU A 467 -5.61 18.02 -15.23
N ALA A 468 -4.70 17.58 -16.10
CA ALA A 468 -3.65 16.67 -15.73
C ALA A 468 -2.41 17.46 -15.32
N ARG A 469 -1.80 17.03 -14.24
CA ARG A 469 -0.52 17.53 -13.74
C ARG A 469 0.62 16.75 -14.35
N ARG A 470 1.61 17.43 -14.91
CA ARG A 470 2.84 16.79 -15.40
C ARG A 470 3.70 16.28 -14.24
N LEU A 471 4.19 15.04 -14.36
CA LEU A 471 5.06 14.35 -13.41
C LEU A 471 6.54 14.48 -13.82
N PRO A 472 7.48 14.34 -12.87
CA PRO A 472 8.92 14.48 -13.15
C PRO A 472 9.50 13.48 -14.16
N ASP A 473 8.80 12.38 -14.41
CA ASP A 473 9.17 11.34 -15.38
C ASP A 473 8.58 11.57 -16.79
N GLY A 474 7.95 12.73 -17.03
CA GLY A 474 7.38 13.12 -18.32
C GLY A 474 5.94 12.68 -18.56
N ARG A 475 5.32 11.94 -17.62
CA ARG A 475 3.91 11.53 -17.70
C ARG A 475 2.97 12.63 -17.21
N TRP A 476 1.70 12.56 -17.59
CA TRP A 476 0.64 13.44 -17.13
C TRP A 476 -0.30 12.68 -16.20
N ARG A 477 -0.76 13.29 -15.10
CA ARG A 477 -1.64 12.67 -14.11
C ARG A 477 -2.91 13.49 -13.88
N ALA A 478 -4.09 12.89 -14.03
CA ALA A 478 -5.36 13.49 -13.63
C ALA A 478 -6.10 12.62 -12.60
N GLU A 479 -6.83 13.25 -11.68
CA GLU A 479 -7.70 12.57 -10.72
C GLU A 479 -9.16 12.83 -11.07
N LEU A 480 -9.81 11.83 -11.68
CA LEU A 480 -11.18 11.90 -12.15
C LEU A 480 -11.87 10.55 -11.86
N GLY A 481 -12.88 10.58 -10.99
CA GLY A 481 -13.66 9.41 -10.61
C GLY A 481 -14.30 8.72 -11.82
N VAL A 482 -14.45 7.39 -11.75
CA VAL A 482 -15.10 6.62 -12.81
C VAL A 482 -16.62 6.77 -12.66
N PRO A 483 -17.34 7.24 -13.68
CA PRO A 483 -18.79 7.39 -13.62
C PRO A 483 -19.50 6.01 -13.58
N PRO A 484 -20.73 5.93 -13.05
CA PRO A 484 -21.49 4.69 -12.98
C PRO A 484 -21.77 4.11 -14.39
N SER A 485 -21.75 2.78 -14.50
CA SER A 485 -22.04 2.04 -15.74
C SER A 485 -23.54 1.95 -16.07
N SER A 486 -24.41 2.26 -15.11
CA SER A 486 -25.87 2.21 -15.25
C SER A 486 -26.43 3.60 -15.57
N GLY A 487 -26.36 3.98 -16.83
CA GLY A 487 -26.96 5.20 -17.39
C GLY A 487 -26.70 5.16 -18.89
N GLY A 488 -27.75 4.99 -19.69
CA GLY A 488 -27.64 4.62 -21.11
C GLY A 488 -26.55 5.35 -21.90
N GLY A 489 -25.80 4.61 -22.72
CA GLY A 489 -24.72 5.11 -23.58
C GLY A 489 -23.31 4.71 -23.11
N ARG A 490 -22.37 4.63 -24.05
CA ARG A 490 -20.95 4.35 -23.74
C ARG A 490 -20.21 5.65 -23.46
N TRP A 491 -19.52 5.70 -22.32
CA TRP A 491 -18.60 6.78 -21.99
C TRP A 491 -17.47 6.90 -23.02
N GLN A 492 -17.07 8.13 -23.33
CA GLN A 492 -15.90 8.44 -24.17
C GLN A 492 -14.86 9.20 -23.36
N VAL A 493 -13.59 9.03 -23.73
CA VAL A 493 -12.45 9.74 -23.16
C VAL A 493 -11.93 10.73 -24.20
N ARG A 494 -11.72 11.97 -23.76
CA ARG A 494 -11.08 13.01 -24.55
C ARG A 494 -9.85 13.54 -23.83
N LEU A 495 -8.77 13.72 -24.58
CA LEU A 495 -7.57 14.42 -24.16
C LEU A 495 -7.41 15.67 -25.01
N ASP A 496 -7.37 16.81 -24.34
CA ASP A 496 -7.03 18.09 -24.94
C ASP A 496 -5.56 18.39 -24.58
N ILE A 497 -4.69 18.46 -25.59
CA ILE A 497 -3.23 18.55 -25.45
C ILE A 497 -2.79 19.90 -26.01
N LEU A 498 -2.35 20.82 -25.15
CA LEU A 498 -1.79 22.10 -25.57
C LEU A 498 -0.29 21.91 -25.80
N VAL A 499 0.18 22.06 -27.03
CA VAL A 499 1.59 21.87 -27.40
C VAL A 499 2.36 23.17 -27.22
N ASP A 500 1.79 24.27 -27.69
CA ASP A 500 2.24 25.64 -27.45
C ASP A 500 1.06 26.61 -27.38
N ASP A 501 1.34 27.91 -27.24
CA ASP A 501 0.34 28.97 -27.07
C ASP A 501 -0.63 29.09 -28.27
N PHE A 502 -0.33 28.45 -29.39
CA PHE A 502 -1.09 28.53 -30.65
C PHE A 502 -1.55 27.15 -31.15
N GLU A 503 -0.96 26.05 -30.68
CA GLU A 503 -1.25 24.70 -31.14
C GLU A 503 -1.86 23.83 -30.04
N GLN A 504 -3.11 23.39 -30.27
CA GLN A 504 -3.81 22.43 -29.44
C GLN A 504 -4.22 21.20 -30.26
N MET A 505 -3.85 20.02 -29.78
CA MET A 505 -4.21 18.73 -30.35
C MET A 505 -5.29 18.06 -29.50
N THR A 506 -6.22 17.36 -30.14
CA THR A 506 -7.28 16.61 -29.44
C THR A 506 -7.21 15.13 -29.80
N LEU A 507 -7.38 14.28 -28.79
CA LEU A 507 -7.54 12.83 -28.94
C LEU A 507 -8.85 12.40 -28.30
N GLU A 508 -9.65 11.61 -29.00
CA GLU A 508 -10.92 11.08 -28.49
C GLU A 508 -11.03 9.58 -28.76
N GLY A 509 -11.71 8.85 -27.88
CA GLY A 509 -11.98 7.43 -28.06
C GLY A 509 -13.00 6.88 -27.06
N GLY A 510 -13.55 5.70 -27.35
CA GLY A 510 -14.46 5.03 -26.43
C GLY A 510 -13.74 4.60 -25.15
N LEU A 511 -14.36 4.81 -23.99
CA LEU A 511 -13.86 4.28 -22.73
C LEU A 511 -14.08 2.76 -22.72
N PRO A 512 -13.01 1.94 -22.67
CA PRO A 512 -13.18 0.49 -22.60
C PRO A 512 -14.05 0.07 -21.39
N PRO A 513 -14.97 -0.89 -21.58
CA PRO A 513 -15.72 -1.48 -20.47
C PRO A 513 -14.76 -2.24 -19.54
N ARG A 514 -15.11 -2.31 -18.25
CA ARG A 514 -14.38 -3.13 -17.27
C ARG A 514 -14.76 -4.59 -17.37
#